data_AF-A0A6J6K1Q5-F1
#
_entry.id   AF-A0A6J6K1Q5-F1
#
_cell.length_a   1.000
_cell.length_b   1.000
_cell.length_c   1.000
_cell.angle_alpha   90.00
_cell.angle_beta   90.00
_cell.angle_gamma   90.00
#
_symmetry.space_group_name_H-M   'P 1'
#
loop_
_entity.id
_entity.type
_entity.pdbx_description
1 polymer ?
#
loop_
_entity_poly.entity_id
_entity_poly.type
_entity_poly.pdbx_seq_one_letter_code
_entity_poly.pdbx_strand_id
1 'polypeptide(L)'
;MAIGVAGFVLLPTFLALVFRGIYPSYVLSFNHALTELETRLFAYVLLLNDDYPSIERNPRVAVLFPDVEGGAKLSRGLPLVKWFLAIPLYIVGAFYLVLTIIATVLAWALTSLTGKYPEWAAEIVLGTIAYWNRVQGYAWLLVTDEYPTFSLKG
;
A
#
# COMPACT_ATOMS: atom_id res chain seq x y z
N MET A 1 9.62 0.00 -2.92
CA MET A 1 8.64 0.31 -1.87
C MET A 1 9.29 1.25 -0.89
N ALA A 2 8.99 2.54 -0.98
CA ALA A 2 9.56 3.49 -0.05
C ALA A 2 8.98 3.17 1.32
N ILE A 3 9.81 2.71 2.26
CA ILE A 3 9.50 2.76 3.69
C ILE A 3 9.65 4.25 4.09
N GLY A 4 8.84 5.10 3.47
CA GLY A 4 8.84 6.53 3.63
C GLY A 4 7.84 6.89 4.72
N VAL A 5 8.24 6.74 5.98
CA VAL A 5 7.49 7.27 7.13
C VAL A 5 7.23 8.79 6.96
N ALA A 6 7.99 9.47 6.09
CA ALA A 6 7.89 10.90 5.78
C ALA A 6 6.66 11.33 4.95
N GLY A 7 5.94 10.41 4.30
CA GLY A 7 4.81 10.76 3.43
C GLY A 7 3.45 10.89 4.14
N PHE A 8 3.26 10.24 5.29
CA PHE A 8 1.93 10.14 5.90
C PHE A 8 1.75 11.16 7.02
N VAL A 9 0.61 11.85 7.01
CA VAL A 9 0.15 12.69 8.12
C VAL A 9 -0.41 11.78 9.24
N LEU A 10 0.40 10.82 9.68
CA LEU A 10 0.06 9.80 10.68
C LEU A 10 -0.28 10.45 12.02
N LEU A 11 0.56 11.38 12.48
CA LEU A 11 0.46 11.90 13.83
C LEU A 11 -0.89 12.60 14.08
N PRO A 12 -1.38 13.50 13.19
CA PRO A 12 -2.73 14.06 13.31
C PRO A 12 -3.83 13.00 13.27
N THR A 13 -3.76 12.01 12.38
CA THR A 13 -4.76 10.92 12.31
C THR A 13 -4.78 10.10 13.59
N PHE A 14 -3.61 9.69 14.06
CA PHE A 14 -3.45 8.91 15.28
C PHE A 14 -4.02 9.65 16.50
N LEU A 15 -3.63 10.92 16.68
CA LEU A 15 -4.14 11.74 17.79
C LEU A 15 -5.66 11.96 17.67
N ALA A 16 -6.16 12.25 16.46
CA ALA A 16 -7.59 12.46 16.23
C ALA A 16 -8.41 11.18 16.51
N LEU A 17 -7.91 10.01 16.12
CA LEU A 17 -8.57 8.74 16.41
C LEU A 17 -8.56 8.42 17.91
N VAL A 18 -7.41 8.51 18.57
CA VAL A 18 -7.28 8.18 20.01
C VAL A 18 -8.13 9.13 20.86
N PHE A 19 -7.96 10.45 20.68
CA PHE A 19 -8.58 11.45 21.55
C PHE A 19 -10.00 11.83 21.13
N ARG A 20 -10.34 11.78 19.84
CA ARG A 20 -11.65 12.21 19.33
C ARG A 20 -12.45 11.13 18.63
N GLY A 21 -11.86 9.99 18.26
CA GLY A 21 -12.55 8.97 17.46
C GLY A 21 -12.92 9.45 16.06
N ILE A 22 -12.19 10.43 15.53
CA ILE A 22 -12.46 11.03 14.22
C ILE A 22 -11.25 10.77 13.31
N TYR A 23 -11.53 10.35 12.08
CA TYR A 23 -10.56 10.34 11.00
C TYR A 23 -10.69 11.65 10.20
N PRO A 24 -9.71 12.56 10.25
CA PRO A 24 -9.81 13.84 9.55
C PRO A 24 -9.89 13.64 8.03
N SER A 25 -10.94 14.18 7.39
CA SER A 25 -11.20 13.96 5.96
C SER A 25 -10.08 14.48 5.05
N TYR A 26 -9.46 15.62 5.38
CA TYR A 26 -8.35 16.16 4.61
C TYR A 26 -7.12 15.25 4.64
N VAL A 27 -6.87 14.56 5.77
CA VAL A 27 -5.78 13.58 5.87
C VAL A 27 -6.12 12.34 5.06
N LEU A 28 -7.38 11.89 5.12
CA LEU A 28 -7.84 10.74 4.34
C LEU A 28 -7.62 10.97 2.85
N SER A 29 -8.08 12.12 2.34
CA SER A 29 -7.93 12.50 0.93
C SER A 29 -6.46 12.59 0.52
N PHE A 30 -5.62 13.18 1.36
CA PHE A 30 -4.19 13.29 1.09
C PHE A 30 -3.49 11.92 1.06
N ASN A 31 -3.72 11.09 2.08
CA ASN A 31 -3.18 9.74 2.15
C ASN A 31 -3.64 8.88 0.97
N HIS A 32 -4.90 9.02 0.56
CA HIS A 32 -5.45 8.33 -0.60
C HIS A 32 -4.76 8.75 -1.90
N ALA A 33 -4.66 10.07 -2.14
CA ALA A 33 -3.98 10.61 -3.31
C ALA A 33 -2.51 10.20 -3.39
N LEU A 34 -1.80 10.25 -2.25
CA LEU A 34 -0.39 9.84 -2.18
C LEU A 34 -0.23 8.34 -2.45
N THR A 35 -1.09 7.50 -1.87
CA THR A 35 -1.04 6.04 -2.08
C THR A 35 -1.34 5.66 -3.54
N GLU A 36 -2.32 6.32 -4.18
CA GLU A 36 -2.58 6.13 -5.62
C GLU A 36 -1.40 6.59 -6.47
N LEU A 37 -0.77 7.72 -6.15
CA LEU A 37 0.41 8.21 -6.86
C LEU A 37 1.61 7.26 -6.71
N GLU A 38 1.92 6.81 -5.49
CA GLU A 38 3.00 5.86 -5.24
C GLU A 38 2.74 4.54 -5.98
N THR A 39 1.51 4.02 -5.94
CA THR A 39 1.17 2.78 -6.64
C THR A 39 1.35 2.92 -8.15
N ARG A 40 0.96 4.06 -8.74
CA ARG A 40 1.21 4.36 -10.16
C ARG A 40 2.68 4.47 -10.51
N LEU A 41 3.45 5.15 -9.67
CA LEU A 41 4.90 5.26 -9.84
C LEU A 41 5.55 3.88 -9.81
N PHE A 42 5.18 3.02 -8.85
CA PHE A 42 5.69 1.66 -8.79
C PHE A 42 5.24 0.81 -9.98
N ALA A 43 3.98 0.92 -10.40
CA ALA A 43 3.49 0.22 -11.59
C ALA A 43 4.29 0.62 -12.85
N TYR A 44 4.61 1.90 -12.99
CA TYR A 44 5.42 2.41 -14.09
C TYR A 44 6.88 1.91 -14.03
N VAL A 45 7.56 2.11 -12.89
CA VAL A 45 8.97 1.71 -12.71
C VAL A 45 9.15 0.20 -12.86
N LEU A 46 8.16 -0.59 -12.42
CA LEU A 46 8.20 -2.05 -12.48
C LEU A 46 7.67 -2.61 -13.81
N LEU A 47 7.39 -1.75 -14.79
CA LEU A 47 6.89 -2.09 -16.13
C LEU A 47 5.55 -2.85 -16.13
N LEU A 48 4.71 -2.62 -15.11
CA LEU A 48 3.34 -3.14 -15.05
C LEU A 48 2.35 -2.24 -15.80
N ASN A 49 2.68 -0.97 -15.98
CA ASN A 49 1.88 -0.02 -16.74
C ASN A 49 2.79 0.96 -17.49
N ASP A 50 2.59 1.09 -18.80
CA ASP A 50 3.48 1.91 -19.64
C ASP A 50 3.15 3.41 -19.60
N ASP A 51 1.98 3.81 -19.10
CA ASP A 51 1.64 5.23 -19.01
C ASP A 51 2.51 5.91 -17.95
N TYR A 52 3.08 7.06 -18.33
CA TYR A 52 3.78 7.92 -17.40
C TYR A 52 2.88 8.30 -16.20
N PRO A 53 3.38 8.20 -14.95
CA PRO A 53 2.55 8.41 -13.78
C PRO A 53 2.17 9.89 -13.65
N SER A 54 0.91 10.19 -13.96
CA SER A 54 0.34 11.52 -13.73
C SER A 54 0.14 11.77 -12.22
N ILE A 55 0.36 13.02 -11.81
CA ILE A 55 0.01 13.48 -10.45
C ILE A 55 -1.51 13.39 -10.27
N GLU A 56 -2.26 13.81 -11.31
CA GLU A 56 -3.72 13.69 -11.39
C GLU A 56 -4.18 12.25 -11.44
N ARG A 57 -5.39 11.98 -10.93
CA ARG A 57 -5.98 10.64 -10.82
C ARG A 57 -6.08 9.91 -12.17
N ASN A 58 -5.77 8.62 -12.19
CA ASN A 58 -5.83 7.78 -13.38
C ASN A 58 -6.60 6.48 -13.04
N PRO A 59 -7.71 6.16 -13.72
CA PRO A 59 -8.54 5.01 -13.37
C PRO A 59 -7.89 3.65 -13.66
N ARG A 60 -6.80 3.57 -14.43
CA ARG A 60 -6.13 2.30 -14.76
C ARG A 60 -5.44 1.66 -13.56
N VAL A 61 -4.91 2.47 -12.64
CA VAL A 61 -4.21 2.02 -11.44
C VAL A 61 -4.79 2.78 -10.26
N ALA A 62 -5.84 2.21 -9.68
CA ALA A 62 -6.57 2.79 -8.56
C ALA A 62 -6.40 1.94 -7.31
N VAL A 63 -6.28 2.62 -6.17
CA VAL A 63 -6.28 1.99 -4.85
C VAL A 63 -7.60 2.35 -4.18
N LEU A 64 -8.37 1.34 -3.79
CA LEU A 64 -9.65 1.53 -3.13
C LEU A 64 -9.43 1.60 -1.62
N PHE A 65 -9.80 2.73 -1.02
CA PHE A 65 -9.80 2.88 0.42
C PHE A 65 -11.15 2.39 0.97
N PRO A 66 -11.15 1.68 2.11
CA PRO A 66 -12.39 1.33 2.79
C PRO A 66 -13.07 2.60 3.31
N ASP A 67 -14.39 2.55 3.43
CA ASP A 67 -15.16 3.63 4.01
C ASP A 67 -14.98 3.66 5.54
N VAL A 68 -14.34 4.72 6.03
CA VAL A 68 -14.05 4.93 7.46
C VAL A 68 -15.21 5.59 8.22
N GLU A 69 -16.26 6.07 7.54
CA GLU A 69 -17.38 6.83 8.13
C GLU A 69 -16.92 7.96 9.07
N GLY A 70 -15.93 8.75 8.62
CA GLY A 70 -15.34 9.83 9.43
C GLY A 70 -14.61 9.36 10.69
N GLY A 71 -14.31 8.06 10.81
CA GLY A 71 -13.68 7.44 11.98
C GLY A 71 -14.64 6.61 12.84
N ALA A 72 -15.95 6.63 12.59
CA ALA A 72 -16.94 5.90 13.39
C ALA A 72 -16.74 4.37 13.37
N LYS A 73 -16.25 3.83 12.25
CA LYS A 73 -15.91 2.41 12.08
C LYS A 73 -14.56 2.02 12.71
N LEU A 74 -13.79 2.99 13.20
CA LEU A 74 -12.44 2.77 13.71
C LEU A 74 -12.41 2.86 15.22
N SER A 75 -11.74 1.91 15.84
CA SER A 75 -11.54 1.88 17.28
C SER A 75 -10.47 2.88 17.70
N ARG A 76 -10.69 3.45 18.88
CA ARG A 76 -9.81 4.47 19.47
C ARG A 76 -8.55 3.86 20.09
N GLY A 77 -8.64 2.59 20.51
CA GLY A 77 -7.57 1.88 21.21
C GLY A 77 -6.66 1.06 20.29
N LEU A 78 -7.17 0.50 19.17
CA LEU A 78 -6.34 -0.33 18.30
C LEU A 78 -5.11 0.39 17.76
N PRO A 79 -5.15 1.68 17.34
CA PRO A 79 -3.96 2.36 16.81
C PRO A 79 -2.70 2.24 17.69
N LEU A 80 -2.86 2.11 19.01
CA LEU A 80 -1.75 1.92 19.97
C LEU A 80 -1.08 0.55 19.86
N VAL A 81 -1.84 -0.48 19.53
CA VAL A 81 -1.37 -1.88 19.51
C VAL A 81 -1.12 -2.40 18.10
N LYS A 82 -1.67 -1.76 17.06
CA LYS A 82 -1.53 -2.20 15.66
C LYS A 82 -0.08 -2.38 15.23
N TRP A 83 0.82 -1.57 15.75
CA TRP A 83 2.22 -1.54 15.34
C TRP A 83 2.96 -2.78 15.83
N PHE A 84 2.62 -3.25 17.04
CA PHE A 84 3.07 -4.53 17.55
C PHE A 84 2.46 -5.70 16.77
N LEU A 85 1.15 -5.64 16.50
CA LEU A 85 0.45 -6.67 15.71
C LEU A 85 0.92 -6.72 14.24
N ALA A 86 1.54 -5.65 13.74
CA ALA A 86 2.09 -5.58 12.40
C ALA A 86 3.48 -6.24 12.28
N ILE A 87 4.14 -6.62 13.37
CA ILE A 87 5.47 -7.27 13.34
C ILE A 87 5.47 -8.55 12.48
N PRO A 88 4.53 -9.51 12.65
CA PRO A 88 4.46 -10.69 11.77
C PRO A 88 4.21 -10.33 10.31
N LEU A 89 3.40 -9.29 10.05
CA LEU A 89 3.13 -8.81 8.69
C LEU A 89 4.39 -8.27 8.02
N TYR A 90 5.23 -7.53 8.75
CA TYR A 90 6.49 -7.04 8.20
C TYR A 90 7.48 -8.17 7.91
N ILE A 91 7.54 -9.19 8.77
CA ILE A 91 8.39 -10.36 8.54
C ILE A 91 8.00 -11.05 7.23
N VAL A 92 6.71 -11.35 7.04
CA VAL A 92 6.19 -11.94 5.79
C VAL A 92 6.40 -11.01 4.60
N GLY A 93 6.12 -9.71 4.78
CA GLY A 93 6.32 -8.69 3.76
C GLY A 93 7.76 -8.58 3.29
N ALA A 94 8.74 -8.77 4.18
CA ALA A 94 10.16 -8.77 3.84
C ALA A 94 10.52 -9.93 2.90
N PHE A 95 9.98 -11.13 3.13
CA PHE A 95 10.16 -12.26 2.19
C PHE A 95 9.56 -11.93 0.81
N TYR A 96 8.37 -11.33 0.77
CA TYR A 96 7.75 -10.91 -0.50
C TYR A 96 8.54 -9.82 -1.23
N LEU A 97 9.18 -8.90 -0.50
CA LEU A 97 10.08 -7.92 -1.09
C LEU A 97 11.29 -8.57 -1.76
N VAL A 98 11.92 -9.54 -1.10
CA VAL A 98 13.07 -10.28 -1.69
C VAL A 98 12.63 -11.01 -2.97
N LEU A 99 11.50 -11.72 -2.93
CA LEU A 99 10.94 -12.39 -4.11
C LEU A 99 10.64 -11.40 -5.24
N THR A 100 10.07 -10.24 -4.91
CA THR A 100 9.74 -9.18 -5.88
C THR A 100 10.98 -8.60 -6.54
N ILE A 101 12.06 -8.37 -5.78
CA ILE A 101 13.32 -7.86 -6.33
C ILE A 101 13.89 -8.84 -7.34
N ILE A 102 13.95 -10.13 -6.99
CA ILE A 102 14.44 -11.18 -7.89
C ILE A 102 13.55 -11.26 -9.14
N ALA A 103 12.23 -11.32 -8.95
CA ALA A 103 11.26 -11.39 -10.04
C ALA A 103 11.38 -10.18 -10.97
N THR A 104 11.57 -8.98 -10.43
CA THR A 104 11.69 -7.73 -11.20
C THR A 104 12.94 -7.72 -12.06
N VAL A 105 14.10 -8.11 -11.52
CA VAL A 105 15.36 -8.16 -12.29
C VAL A 105 15.23 -9.14 -13.46
N LEU A 106 14.66 -10.32 -13.19
CA LEU A 106 14.41 -11.32 -14.23
C LEU A 106 13.37 -10.84 -15.25
N ALA A 107 12.30 -10.19 -14.78
CA ALA A 107 11.24 -9.65 -15.64
C ALA A 107 11.77 -8.56 -16.56
N TRP A 108 12.61 -7.65 -16.08
CA TRP A 108 13.26 -6.64 -16.92
C TRP A 108 14.11 -7.29 -18.01
N ALA A 109 14.96 -8.25 -17.66
CA ALA A 109 15.78 -8.96 -18.64
C ALA A 109 14.93 -9.69 -19.70
N LEU A 110 13.91 -10.44 -19.26
CA LEU A 110 13.01 -11.17 -20.16
C LEU A 110 12.19 -10.22 -21.04
N THR A 111 11.70 -9.11 -20.49
CA THR A 111 10.94 -8.11 -21.25
C THR A 111 11.82 -7.42 -22.29
N SER A 112 13.08 -7.09 -21.96
CA SER A 112 14.01 -6.53 -22.92
C SER A 112 14.33 -7.48 -24.08
N LEU A 113 14.31 -8.80 -23.85
CA LEU A 113 14.56 -9.81 -24.88
C LEU A 113 13.32 -10.17 -25.70
N THR A 114 12.15 -10.25 -25.06
CA THR A 114 10.92 -10.78 -25.67
C THR A 114 9.88 -9.71 -26.02
N GLY A 115 10.05 -8.49 -25.50
CA GLY A 115 9.06 -7.42 -25.57
C GLY A 115 7.80 -7.66 -24.73
N LYS A 116 7.75 -8.74 -23.93
CA LYS A 116 6.56 -9.12 -23.15
C LYS A 116 6.93 -9.29 -21.68
N TYR A 117 6.13 -8.66 -20.81
CA TYR A 117 6.29 -8.83 -19.37
C TYR A 117 5.81 -10.22 -18.93
N PRO A 118 6.62 -10.99 -18.17
CA PRO A 118 6.24 -12.33 -17.77
C PRO A 118 5.09 -12.33 -16.74
N GLU A 119 4.05 -13.11 -17.01
CA GLU A 119 2.84 -13.20 -16.15
C GLU A 119 3.18 -13.62 -14.72
N TRP A 120 4.08 -14.60 -14.54
CA TRP A 120 4.49 -15.06 -13.21
C TRP A 120 5.15 -13.96 -12.37
N ALA A 121 5.88 -13.04 -13.00
CA ALA A 121 6.49 -11.92 -12.29
C ALA A 121 5.42 -10.88 -11.95
N ALA A 122 4.46 -10.66 -12.86
CA ALA A 122 3.36 -9.73 -12.63
C ALA A 122 2.53 -10.15 -11.42
N GLU A 123 2.22 -11.44 -11.27
CA GLU A 123 1.50 -11.97 -10.11
C GLU A 123 2.25 -11.71 -8.79
N ILE A 124 3.57 -11.93 -8.76
CA ILE A 124 4.40 -11.72 -7.56
C ILE A 124 4.46 -10.23 -7.21
N VAL A 125 4.75 -9.38 -8.20
CA VAL A 125 4.95 -7.94 -8.00
C VAL A 125 3.62 -7.29 -7.59
N LEU A 126 2.53 -7.55 -8.32
CA LEU A 126 1.21 -7.01 -8.02
C LEU A 126 0.72 -7.49 -6.65
N GLY A 127 0.86 -8.78 -6.36
CA GLY A 127 0.50 -9.36 -5.07
C GLY A 127 1.26 -8.69 -3.92
N THR A 128 2.55 -8.38 -4.14
CA THR A 128 3.38 -7.72 -3.13
C THR A 128 2.98 -6.26 -2.93
N ILE A 129 2.69 -5.52 -4.00
CA ILE A 129 2.17 -4.14 -3.91
C ILE A 129 0.84 -4.15 -3.14
N ALA A 130 -0.09 -5.04 -3.50
CA ALA A 130 -1.38 -5.15 -2.84
C ALA A 130 -1.24 -5.53 -1.35
N TYR A 131 -0.35 -6.48 -1.04
CA TYR A 131 -0.04 -6.88 0.33
C TYR A 131 0.42 -5.70 1.17
N TRP A 132 1.40 -4.94 0.68
CA TRP A 132 1.92 -3.81 1.42
C TRP A 132 0.95 -2.65 1.50
N ASN A 133 0.13 -2.40 0.48
CA ASN A 133 -0.97 -1.44 0.58
C ASN A 133 -1.94 -1.80 1.72
N ARG A 134 -2.25 -3.09 1.93
CA ARG A 134 -3.04 -3.54 3.09
C ARG A 134 -2.32 -3.30 4.42
N VAL A 135 -1.04 -3.66 4.51
CA VAL A 135 -0.23 -3.45 5.74
C VAL A 135 -0.12 -1.97 6.09
N GLN A 136 0.16 -1.11 5.10
CA GLN A 136 0.20 0.35 5.29
C GLN A 136 -1.17 0.89 5.68
N GLY A 137 -2.24 0.43 5.03
CA GLY A 137 -3.64 0.72 5.35
C GLY A 137 -3.97 0.49 6.83
N TYR A 138 -3.58 -0.67 7.34
CA TYR A 138 -3.80 -1.08 8.73
C TYR A 138 -2.89 -0.33 9.71
N ALA A 139 -1.58 -0.32 9.50
CA ALA A 139 -0.60 0.10 10.51
C ALA A 139 -0.32 1.61 10.53
N TRP A 140 -0.35 2.28 9.37
CA TRP A 140 0.12 3.67 9.23
C TRP A 140 -0.95 4.63 8.76
N LEU A 141 -1.76 4.23 7.77
CA LEU A 141 -2.88 5.03 7.30
C LEU A 141 -4.05 4.97 8.28
N LEU A 142 -4.13 3.91 9.09
CA LEU A 142 -5.18 3.67 10.09
C LEU A 142 -6.60 3.73 9.49
N VAL A 143 -6.76 3.29 8.23
CA VAL A 143 -8.04 3.32 7.50
C VAL A 143 -8.88 2.07 7.71
N THR A 144 -8.32 1.02 8.32
CA THR A 144 -9.05 -0.21 8.64
C THR A 144 -8.56 -0.81 9.95
N ASP A 145 -9.46 -1.40 10.71
CA ASP A 145 -9.18 -2.21 11.91
C ASP A 145 -9.11 -3.70 11.61
N GLU A 146 -9.48 -4.12 10.40
CA GLU A 146 -9.38 -5.51 9.97
C GLU A 146 -7.92 -5.92 9.81
N TYR A 147 -7.55 -7.05 10.42
CA TYR A 147 -6.18 -7.55 10.37
C TYR A 147 -5.83 -8.04 8.95
N PRO A 148 -4.75 -7.53 8.32
CA PRO A 148 -4.39 -7.93 6.96
C PRO A 148 -4.15 -9.44 6.80
N THR A 149 -4.57 -9.99 5.66
CA THR A 149 -4.26 -11.37 5.30
C THR A 149 -2.79 -11.52 4.93
N PHE A 150 -2.20 -12.67 5.27
CA PHE A 150 -0.81 -13.00 4.89
C PHE A 150 -0.66 -13.38 3.41
N SER A 151 -1.77 -13.55 2.68
CA SER A 151 -1.76 -13.98 1.28
C SER A 151 -1.40 -12.83 0.34
N LEU A 152 -0.69 -13.15 -0.75
CA LEU A 152 -0.49 -12.24 -1.87
C LEU A 152 -1.79 -12.00 -2.66
N LYS A 153 -2.64 -13.03 -2.76
CA LYS A 153 -3.96 -12.95 -3.37
C LYS A 153 -4.95 -12.45 -2.33
N GLY A 154 -5.58 -11.31 -2.60
CA GLY A 154 -6.58 -10.67 -1.75
C GLY A 154 -7.51 -9.84 -2.60
#